data_AF-A0A7M7NB91-F1
#
_entry.id   AF-A0A7M7NB91-F1
#
_cell.length_a   1.000
_cell.length_b   1.000
_cell.length_c   1.000
_cell.angle_alpha   90.00
_cell.angle_beta   90.00
_cell.angle_gamma   90.00
#
_symmetry.space_group_name_H-M   'P 1'
#
loop_
_entity.id
_entity.type
_entity.pdbx_description
1 polymer ?
#
loop_
_entity_poly.entity_id
_entity_poly.type
_entity_poly.pdbx_seq_one_letter_code
_entity_poly.pdbx_strand_id
1 'polypeptide(L)'
;MGTYGPGCSQTCHCGSLCDIYSGICTGGCQTGWTGDNCQIPDECEDGYYGSQCTDKCHCLNDDPCGKDTGECLEQKCALGYKVRSGQVSCQECEGGTFGLDCVQQCHCAPEACEKQRGLCNGQCLDTWIGPYCQRISRLVPVRVNPYQPSTFTCYVEGIPPPDASSVDLYRRTGDINDRTGITRRFSIVSGSERAVVFNVDSVYPQEYGRYVCILIVENVGYPSTPVTNATYGEQIACHRFTLLYFCEIRL
;
A
#
# COMPACT_ATOMS: atom_id res chain seq x y z
N MET A 1 -21.10 -38.60 -30.34
CA MET A 1 -19.69 -38.35 -29.99
C MET A 1 -18.93 -37.94 -31.24
N GLY A 2 -18.33 -36.77 -31.24
CA GLY A 2 -17.67 -36.18 -32.40
C GLY A 2 -16.94 -34.89 -32.03
N THR A 3 -16.23 -34.32 -32.99
CA THR A 3 -15.53 -33.05 -32.85
C THR A 3 -16.08 -32.04 -33.85
N TYR A 4 -15.91 -30.75 -33.56
CA TYR A 4 -16.42 -29.67 -34.39
C TYR A 4 -15.37 -28.56 -34.57
N GLY A 5 -15.67 -27.65 -35.50
CA GLY A 5 -14.84 -26.48 -35.77
C GLY A 5 -13.62 -26.77 -36.65
N PRO A 6 -12.79 -25.75 -36.91
CA PRO A 6 -11.65 -25.86 -37.80
C PRO A 6 -10.66 -26.95 -37.33
N GLY A 7 -10.36 -27.88 -38.24
CA GLY A 7 -9.46 -28.98 -37.97
C GLY A 7 -9.98 -29.98 -36.94
N CYS A 8 -11.28 -29.98 -36.64
CA CYS A 8 -11.88 -30.91 -35.68
C CYS A 8 -11.25 -30.82 -34.28
N SER A 9 -10.87 -29.60 -33.87
CA SER A 9 -10.06 -29.32 -32.68
C SER A 9 -10.87 -29.24 -31.39
N GLN A 10 -12.20 -29.09 -31.46
CA GLN A 10 -13.08 -29.02 -30.29
C GLN A 10 -13.93 -30.27 -30.14
N THR A 11 -14.16 -30.71 -28.90
CA THR A 11 -14.93 -31.92 -28.58
C THR A 11 -16.41 -31.58 -28.39
N CYS A 12 -17.34 -32.37 -28.96
CA CYS A 12 -18.76 -32.23 -28.61
C CYS A 12 -19.20 -33.16 -27.49
N HIS A 13 -19.89 -32.59 -26.51
CA HIS A 13 -20.56 -33.32 -25.43
C HIS A 13 -22.08 -33.41 -25.65
N CYS A 14 -22.50 -33.58 -26.92
CA CYS A 14 -23.90 -33.79 -27.26
C CYS A 14 -24.35 -35.23 -26.97
N GLY A 15 -25.59 -35.38 -26.51
CA GLY A 15 -26.22 -36.69 -26.25
C GLY A 15 -26.51 -37.49 -27.53
N SER A 16 -26.63 -36.83 -28.69
CA SER A 16 -26.80 -37.48 -29.99
C SER A 16 -26.02 -36.79 -31.11
N LEU A 17 -26.67 -35.89 -31.87
CA LEU A 17 -26.15 -35.23 -33.07
C LEU A 17 -25.38 -33.94 -32.72
N CYS A 18 -24.19 -33.82 -33.30
CA CYS A 18 -23.34 -32.64 -33.29
C CYS A 18 -23.29 -32.02 -34.69
N ASP A 19 -23.54 -30.73 -34.80
CA ASP A 19 -23.18 -30.02 -36.03
C ASP A 19 -21.65 -29.83 -36.13
N ILE A 20 -21.04 -30.32 -37.20
CA ILE A 20 -19.57 -30.35 -37.34
C ILE A 20 -18.94 -28.96 -37.52
N TYR A 21 -19.73 -27.94 -37.88
CA TYR A 21 -19.23 -26.59 -38.11
C TYR A 21 -19.42 -25.70 -36.87
N SER A 22 -20.62 -25.73 -36.29
CA SER A 22 -21.04 -24.86 -35.18
C SER A 22 -20.96 -25.51 -33.80
N GLY A 23 -20.95 -26.85 -33.72
CA GLY A 23 -20.99 -27.60 -32.47
C GLY A 23 -22.37 -27.68 -31.82
N ILE A 24 -23.41 -27.10 -32.43
CA ILE A 24 -24.77 -27.07 -31.86
C ILE A 24 -25.35 -28.48 -31.75
N CYS A 25 -26.07 -28.71 -30.65
CA CYS A 25 -26.54 -30.01 -30.20
C CYS A 25 -28.07 -30.12 -30.33
N THR A 26 -28.59 -30.79 -31.35
CA THR A 26 -30.05 -30.86 -31.59
C THR A 26 -30.80 -31.85 -30.71
N GLY A 27 -30.09 -32.73 -30.00
CA GLY A 27 -30.70 -33.76 -29.14
C GLY A 27 -30.32 -33.63 -27.67
N GLY A 28 -29.97 -32.42 -27.23
CA GLY A 28 -29.56 -32.12 -25.86
C GLY A 28 -28.13 -32.57 -25.53
N CYS A 29 -27.73 -32.28 -24.30
CA CYS A 29 -26.40 -32.51 -23.79
C CYS A 29 -26.24 -33.85 -23.08
N GLN A 30 -25.00 -34.33 -23.02
CA GLN A 30 -24.63 -35.40 -22.10
C GLN A 30 -24.78 -34.94 -20.65
N THR A 31 -24.95 -35.90 -19.74
CA THR A 31 -24.94 -35.62 -18.30
C THR A 31 -23.66 -34.89 -17.90
N GLY A 32 -23.79 -33.78 -17.16
CA GLY A 32 -22.65 -32.97 -16.74
C GLY A 32 -22.33 -31.82 -17.71
N TRP A 33 -23.13 -31.60 -18.76
CA TRP A 33 -22.93 -30.55 -19.75
C TRP A 33 -24.24 -29.82 -20.08
N THR A 34 -24.12 -28.53 -20.37
CA THR A 34 -25.23 -27.63 -20.71
C THR A 34 -24.83 -26.60 -21.79
N GLY A 35 -25.80 -25.80 -22.22
CA GLY A 35 -25.70 -24.83 -23.32
C GLY A 35 -26.03 -25.42 -24.69
N ASP A 36 -26.26 -24.56 -25.69
CA ASP A 36 -26.73 -24.95 -27.02
C ASP A 36 -25.75 -25.85 -27.79
N ASN A 37 -24.46 -25.75 -27.47
CA ASN A 37 -23.37 -26.56 -28.01
C ASN A 37 -22.79 -27.56 -26.98
N CYS A 38 -23.40 -27.67 -25.81
CA CYS A 38 -22.98 -28.59 -24.73
C CYS A 38 -21.50 -28.45 -24.37
N GLN A 39 -21.02 -27.21 -24.22
CA GLN A 39 -19.62 -26.90 -23.88
C GLN A 39 -19.45 -26.31 -22.49
N ILE A 40 -20.55 -26.14 -21.75
CA ILE A 40 -20.52 -25.61 -20.38
C ILE A 40 -20.69 -26.80 -19.44
N PRO A 41 -19.76 -27.04 -18.51
CA PRO A 41 -19.96 -28.04 -17.46
C PRO A 41 -21.16 -27.69 -16.57
N ASP A 42 -21.92 -28.70 -16.14
CA ASP A 42 -23.02 -28.50 -15.16
C ASP A 42 -22.51 -28.08 -13.77
N GLU A 43 -21.24 -28.38 -13.47
CA GLU A 43 -20.54 -27.94 -12.26
C GLU A 43 -19.20 -27.31 -12.65
N CYS A 44 -18.93 -26.11 -12.14
CA CYS A 44 -17.69 -25.41 -12.45
C CYS A 44 -16.48 -26.03 -11.76
N GLU A 45 -15.31 -25.94 -12.40
CA GLU A 45 -14.04 -26.31 -11.78
C GLU A 45 -13.75 -25.45 -10.55
N ASP A 46 -12.94 -25.96 -9.61
CA ASP A 46 -12.47 -25.16 -8.49
C ASP A 46 -11.74 -23.90 -8.97
N GLY A 47 -12.10 -22.77 -8.39
CA GLY A 47 -11.61 -21.46 -8.83
C GLY A 47 -12.48 -20.76 -9.89
N TYR A 48 -13.58 -21.38 -10.34
CA TYR A 48 -14.54 -20.76 -11.26
C TYR A 48 -16.00 -20.85 -10.78
N TYR A 49 -16.82 -19.92 -11.23
CA TYR A 49 -18.24 -19.83 -10.94
C TYR A 49 -19.06 -19.24 -12.09
N GLY A 50 -20.38 -19.18 -11.90
CA GLY A 50 -21.34 -18.55 -12.80
C GLY A 50 -21.90 -19.53 -13.83
N SER A 51 -22.96 -19.11 -14.53
CA SER A 51 -23.71 -19.98 -15.47
C SER A 51 -22.92 -20.51 -16.66
N GLN A 52 -21.72 -19.96 -16.90
CA GLN A 52 -20.82 -20.36 -17.98
C GLN A 52 -19.50 -20.95 -17.45
N CYS A 53 -19.31 -21.01 -16.13
CA CYS A 53 -18.06 -21.41 -15.48
C CYS A 53 -16.83 -20.64 -15.97
N THR A 54 -17.01 -19.38 -16.36
CA THR A 54 -15.94 -18.50 -16.85
C THR A 54 -15.51 -17.46 -15.83
N ASP A 55 -16.32 -17.21 -14.80
CA ASP A 55 -16.03 -16.17 -13.81
C ASP A 55 -15.05 -16.73 -12.78
N LYS A 56 -13.95 -16.02 -12.53
CA LYS A 56 -12.89 -16.51 -11.64
C LYS A 56 -13.18 -16.17 -10.19
N CYS A 57 -12.98 -17.14 -9.29
CA CYS A 57 -12.97 -16.90 -7.85
C CYS A 57 -11.78 -15.99 -7.47
N HIS A 58 -12.03 -15.03 -6.59
CA HIS A 58 -10.99 -14.14 -6.04
C HIS A 58 -10.96 -14.23 -4.51
N CYS A 59 -11.02 -15.45 -3.99
CA CYS A 59 -10.98 -15.73 -2.56
C CYS A 59 -9.55 -15.73 -2.03
N LEU A 60 -9.44 -15.54 -0.72
CA LEU A 60 -8.16 -15.62 -0.02
C LEU A 60 -7.47 -16.97 -0.30
N ASN A 61 -6.15 -16.94 -0.52
CA ASN A 61 -5.32 -18.14 -0.78
C ASN A 61 -5.79 -19.01 -1.97
N ASP A 62 -6.48 -18.43 -2.95
CA ASP A 62 -7.06 -19.14 -4.09
C ASP A 62 -8.07 -20.23 -3.67
N ASP A 63 -8.72 -20.05 -2.52
CA ASP A 63 -9.78 -20.95 -2.05
C ASP A 63 -10.95 -21.01 -3.06
N PRO A 64 -11.61 -22.17 -3.20
CA PRO A 64 -12.77 -22.30 -4.07
C PRO A 64 -13.94 -21.45 -3.56
N CYS A 65 -14.72 -20.89 -4.49
CA CYS A 65 -15.92 -20.13 -4.20
C CYS A 65 -17.19 -20.92 -4.55
N GLY A 66 -18.35 -20.44 -4.10
CA GLY A 66 -19.64 -21.00 -4.48
C GLY A 66 -19.81 -21.01 -6.00
N LYS A 67 -20.09 -22.18 -6.59
CA LYS A 67 -20.10 -22.40 -8.05
C LYS A 67 -21.12 -21.54 -8.81
N ASP A 68 -22.20 -21.15 -8.15
CA ASP A 68 -23.24 -20.30 -8.76
C ASP A 68 -23.01 -18.80 -8.50
N THR A 69 -22.62 -18.45 -7.27
CA THR A 69 -22.64 -17.06 -6.78
C THR A 69 -21.28 -16.39 -6.72
N GLY A 70 -20.20 -17.17 -6.73
CA GLY A 70 -18.86 -16.67 -6.51
C GLY A 70 -18.56 -16.31 -5.04
N GLU A 71 -19.40 -16.75 -4.10
CA GLU A 71 -19.24 -16.44 -2.68
C GLU A 71 -18.00 -17.11 -2.10
N CYS A 72 -17.13 -16.32 -1.46
CA CYS A 72 -15.97 -16.83 -0.74
C CYS A 72 -16.31 -17.22 0.69
N LEU A 73 -15.61 -18.22 1.21
CA LEU A 73 -15.75 -18.64 2.61
C LEU A 73 -15.48 -17.46 3.55
N GLU A 74 -16.40 -17.23 4.48
CA GLU A 74 -16.36 -16.09 5.42
C GLU A 74 -16.20 -14.72 4.74
N GLN A 75 -16.54 -14.59 3.45
CA GLN A 75 -16.38 -13.38 2.64
C GLN A 75 -14.94 -12.84 2.58
N LYS A 76 -13.94 -13.72 2.71
CA LYS A 76 -12.53 -13.36 2.65
C LYS A 76 -12.03 -13.34 1.21
N CYS A 77 -11.73 -12.15 0.72
CA CYS A 77 -11.20 -11.93 -0.62
C CYS A 77 -9.66 -11.95 -0.64
N ALA A 78 -9.11 -12.25 -1.83
CA ALA A 78 -7.69 -12.07 -2.12
C ALA A 78 -7.29 -10.59 -2.07
N LEU A 79 -5.97 -10.32 -1.99
CA LEU A 79 -5.43 -8.96 -2.09
C LEU A 79 -5.86 -8.32 -3.41
N GLY A 80 -6.30 -7.07 -3.35
CA GLY A 80 -6.83 -6.35 -4.52
C GLY A 80 -8.30 -6.62 -4.80
N TYR A 81 -9.00 -7.35 -3.93
CA TYR A 81 -10.42 -7.62 -4.05
C TYR A 81 -11.14 -7.40 -2.72
N LYS A 82 -12.42 -7.06 -2.79
CA LYS A 82 -13.33 -7.01 -1.64
C LYS A 82 -14.77 -7.30 -2.04
N VAL A 83 -15.57 -7.76 -1.09
CA VAL A 83 -17.04 -7.80 -1.26
C VAL A 83 -17.57 -6.37 -1.18
N ARG A 84 -18.36 -5.94 -2.17
CA ARG A 84 -19.01 -4.63 -2.16
C ARG A 84 -20.41 -4.72 -1.58
N SER A 85 -20.93 -3.58 -1.14
CA SER A 85 -22.29 -3.51 -0.58
C SER A 85 -23.31 -3.99 -1.60
N GLY A 86 -24.11 -4.99 -1.21
CA GLY A 86 -25.14 -5.60 -2.08
C GLY A 86 -24.62 -6.66 -3.05
N GLN A 87 -23.33 -7.03 -3.00
CA GLN A 87 -22.75 -8.12 -3.78
C GLN A 87 -22.30 -9.26 -2.87
N VAL A 88 -22.09 -10.43 -3.47
CA VAL A 88 -21.70 -11.66 -2.76
C VAL A 88 -20.29 -12.11 -3.18
N SER A 89 -19.91 -11.89 -4.44
CA SER A 89 -18.59 -12.22 -4.96
C SER A 89 -17.57 -11.11 -4.71
N CYS A 90 -16.30 -11.51 -4.64
CA CYS A 90 -15.17 -10.60 -4.51
C CYS A 90 -14.96 -9.81 -5.81
N GLN A 91 -14.97 -8.48 -5.69
CA GLN A 91 -14.75 -7.56 -6.80
C GLN A 91 -13.42 -6.85 -6.67
N GLU A 92 -12.79 -6.54 -7.80
CA GLU A 92 -11.52 -5.82 -7.84
C GLU A 92 -11.63 -4.44 -7.17
N CYS A 93 -10.54 -3.99 -6.54
CA CYS A 93 -10.44 -2.66 -5.95
C CYS A 93 -10.60 -1.54 -6.99
N GLU A 94 -11.37 -0.51 -6.64
CA GLU A 94 -11.62 0.66 -7.48
C GLU A 94 -11.02 1.94 -6.89
N GLY A 95 -10.99 3.01 -7.69
CA GLY A 95 -10.62 4.35 -7.21
C GLY A 95 -9.18 4.49 -6.72
N GLY A 96 -8.26 3.69 -7.25
CA GLY A 96 -6.85 3.72 -6.81
C GLY A 96 -6.62 3.13 -5.43
N THR A 97 -7.53 2.29 -4.94
CA THR A 97 -7.33 1.51 -3.72
C THR A 97 -6.69 0.16 -4.02
N PHE A 98 -6.05 -0.44 -3.01
CA PHE A 98 -5.32 -1.70 -3.15
C PHE A 98 -5.23 -2.47 -1.81
N GLY A 99 -4.70 -3.69 -1.88
CA GLY A 99 -4.38 -4.51 -0.74
C GLY A 99 -5.60 -5.26 -0.19
N LEU A 100 -5.52 -5.65 1.08
CA LEU A 100 -6.62 -6.32 1.78
C LEU A 100 -7.78 -5.34 1.99
N ASP A 101 -9.00 -5.77 1.66
CA ASP A 101 -10.24 -4.98 1.79
C ASP A 101 -10.23 -3.62 1.06
N CYS A 102 -9.28 -3.41 0.16
CA CYS A 102 -9.10 -2.16 -0.58
C CYS A 102 -9.08 -0.91 0.31
N VAL A 103 -8.45 -0.99 1.50
CA VAL A 103 -8.38 0.13 2.45
C VAL A 103 -7.15 1.01 2.25
N GLN A 104 -6.15 0.52 1.53
CA GLN A 104 -4.92 1.26 1.25
C GLN A 104 -5.07 2.04 -0.05
N GLN A 105 -4.40 3.19 -0.14
CA GLN A 105 -4.56 4.13 -1.25
C GLN A 105 -3.24 4.34 -1.99
N CYS A 106 -3.28 4.23 -3.32
CA CYS A 106 -2.17 4.58 -4.18
C CYS A 106 -1.97 6.10 -4.26
N HIS A 107 -0.75 6.50 -4.58
CA HIS A 107 -0.36 7.91 -4.73
C HIS A 107 -0.01 8.26 -6.18
N CYS A 108 -0.74 7.66 -7.10
CA CYS A 108 -0.72 7.86 -8.55
C CYS A 108 -2.15 7.79 -9.09
N ALA A 109 -2.32 7.99 -10.40
CA ALA A 109 -3.63 7.88 -11.03
C ALA A 109 -4.27 6.49 -10.80
N PRO A 110 -5.60 6.39 -10.61
CA PRO A 110 -6.30 5.13 -10.30
C PRO A 110 -6.02 3.98 -11.27
N GLU A 111 -5.84 4.29 -12.55
CA GLU A 111 -5.53 3.37 -13.64
C GLU A 111 -4.08 2.85 -13.61
N ALA A 112 -3.16 3.61 -12.99
CA ALA A 112 -1.76 3.24 -12.85
C ALA A 112 -1.46 2.49 -11.53
N CYS A 113 -2.47 2.29 -10.69
CA CYS A 113 -2.37 1.64 -9.38
C CYS A 113 -2.62 0.14 -9.47
N GLU A 114 -1.61 -0.67 -9.15
CA GLU A 114 -1.73 -2.11 -9.00
C GLU A 114 -2.59 -2.48 -7.79
N LYS A 115 -3.64 -3.29 -7.98
CA LYS A 115 -4.63 -3.56 -6.91
C LYS A 115 -4.11 -4.46 -5.79
N GLN A 116 -3.15 -5.33 -6.08
CA GLN A 116 -2.64 -6.25 -5.06
C GLN A 116 -1.67 -5.56 -4.10
N ARG A 117 -0.66 -4.88 -4.65
CA ARG A 117 0.47 -4.34 -3.88
C ARG A 117 0.50 -2.82 -3.79
N GLY A 118 -0.27 -2.11 -4.59
CA GLY A 118 -0.28 -0.65 -4.62
C GLY A 118 0.91 -0.02 -5.33
N LEU A 119 1.65 -0.78 -6.15
CA LEU A 119 2.72 -0.23 -6.95
C LEU A 119 2.16 0.68 -8.05
N CYS A 120 2.81 1.82 -8.22
CA CYS A 120 2.44 2.81 -9.22
C CYS A 120 3.25 2.60 -10.50
N ASN A 121 2.57 2.40 -11.63
CA ASN A 121 3.17 2.21 -12.96
C ASN A 121 3.15 3.50 -13.82
N GLY A 122 3.08 4.67 -13.19
CA GLY A 122 2.88 5.94 -13.89
C GLY A 122 3.36 7.14 -13.08
N GLN A 123 2.90 8.32 -13.45
CA GLN A 123 3.25 9.56 -12.76
C GLN A 123 2.59 9.60 -11.37
N CYS A 124 3.36 10.10 -10.41
CA CYS A 124 2.87 10.31 -9.05
C CYS A 124 1.94 11.53 -8.99
N LEU A 125 1.02 11.51 -8.03
CA LEU A 125 0.22 12.68 -7.69
C LEU A 125 1.13 13.82 -7.21
N ASP A 126 0.63 15.05 -7.29
CA ASP A 126 1.34 16.23 -6.82
C ASP A 126 1.85 16.02 -5.39
N THR A 127 3.08 16.49 -5.11
CA THR A 127 3.83 16.35 -3.85
C THR A 127 4.45 14.98 -3.55
N TRP A 128 4.18 13.96 -4.37
CA TRP A 128 4.83 12.66 -4.26
C TRP A 128 6.05 12.56 -5.18
N ILE A 129 7.09 11.89 -4.68
CA ILE A 129 8.41 11.81 -5.32
C ILE A 129 8.53 10.45 -6.00
N GLY A 130 8.50 10.45 -7.32
CA GLY A 130 8.55 9.26 -8.16
C GLY A 130 9.96 8.96 -8.67
N PRO A 131 10.24 7.70 -9.06
CA PRO A 131 9.28 6.78 -9.69
C PRO A 131 8.36 5.98 -8.73
N TYR A 132 8.69 5.87 -7.44
CA TYR A 132 7.95 5.01 -6.49
C TYR A 132 6.88 5.73 -5.65
N CYS A 133 6.54 6.97 -5.99
CA CYS A 133 5.60 7.82 -5.26
C CYS A 133 5.82 7.75 -3.74
N GLN A 134 6.98 8.26 -3.34
CA GLN A 134 7.44 8.32 -1.95
C GLN A 134 7.46 9.77 -1.46
N ARG A 135 7.38 9.99 -0.15
CA ARG A 135 7.61 11.32 0.43
C ARG A 135 7.97 11.28 1.90
N ILE A 136 8.34 12.43 2.45
CA ILE A 136 8.43 12.64 3.89
C ILE A 136 7.05 13.06 4.39
N SER A 137 6.44 12.26 5.26
CA SER A 137 5.11 12.57 5.83
C SER A 137 5.23 13.58 6.97
N ARG A 138 6.21 13.41 7.87
CA ARG A 138 6.48 14.33 8.99
C ARG A 138 7.86 14.14 9.61
N LEU A 139 8.37 15.21 10.22
CA LEU A 139 9.55 15.19 11.10
C LEU A 139 9.10 15.48 12.52
N VAL A 140 9.35 14.55 13.44
CA VAL A 140 8.93 14.67 14.85
C VAL A 140 10.14 14.69 15.79
N PRO A 141 10.41 15.82 16.47
CA PRO A 141 11.34 15.87 17.59
C PRO A 141 10.76 15.22 18.86
N VAL A 142 11.60 14.61 19.69
CA VAL A 142 11.24 14.01 20.98
C VAL A 142 12.24 14.45 22.06
N ARG A 143 11.76 15.12 23.12
CA ARG A 143 12.57 15.64 24.25
C ARG A 143 13.67 16.59 23.80
N VAL A 144 13.31 17.83 23.48
CA VAL A 144 14.19 18.78 22.79
C VAL A 144 14.65 19.93 23.69
N ASN A 145 15.38 19.60 24.74
CA ASN A 145 16.01 20.63 25.56
C ASN A 145 17.26 21.18 24.84
N PRO A 146 17.46 22.51 24.78
CA PRO A 146 18.68 23.08 24.22
C PRO A 146 19.94 22.52 24.87
N TYR A 147 20.92 22.21 24.03
CA TYR A 147 22.22 21.65 24.40
C TYR A 147 22.16 20.28 25.10
N GLN A 148 21.02 19.60 25.01
CA GLN A 148 20.84 18.24 25.52
C GLN A 148 20.71 17.24 24.36
N PRO A 149 21.08 15.97 24.61
CA PRO A 149 20.81 14.89 23.68
C PRO A 149 19.30 14.73 23.46
N SER A 150 18.92 14.43 22.23
CA SER A 150 17.52 14.30 21.83
C SER A 150 17.35 13.27 20.72
N THR A 151 16.11 12.98 20.38
CA THR A 151 15.76 12.03 19.33
C THR A 151 14.82 12.69 18.33
N PHE A 152 15.08 12.48 17.05
CA PHE A 152 14.23 12.96 15.96
C PHE A 152 13.79 11.77 15.13
N THR A 153 12.53 11.78 14.70
CA THR A 153 11.97 10.73 13.86
C THR A 153 11.52 11.33 12.54
N CYS A 154 12.15 10.90 11.45
CA CYS A 154 11.69 11.16 10.09
C CYS A 154 10.70 10.06 9.70
N TYR A 155 9.44 10.42 9.52
CA TYR A 155 8.43 9.52 8.97
C TYR A 155 8.38 9.74 7.47
N VAL A 156 8.56 8.65 6.73
CA VAL A 156 8.52 8.62 5.28
C VAL A 156 7.53 7.57 4.83
N GLU A 157 6.80 7.85 3.77
CA GLU A 157 5.74 6.97 3.28
C GLU A 157 5.87 6.76 1.77
N GLY A 158 5.37 5.62 1.31
CA GLY A 158 5.35 5.24 -0.09
C GLY A 158 5.25 3.74 -0.26
N ILE A 159 5.12 3.30 -1.52
CA ILE A 159 4.93 1.88 -1.85
C ILE A 159 5.92 1.52 -2.97
N PRO A 160 7.02 0.81 -2.65
CA PRO A 160 7.42 0.35 -1.32
C PRO A 160 7.85 1.51 -0.39
N PRO A 161 7.82 1.33 0.96
CA PRO A 161 8.33 2.32 1.89
C PRO A 161 9.80 2.64 1.58
N PRO A 162 10.22 3.92 1.62
CA PRO A 162 11.60 4.30 1.35
C PRO A 162 12.59 3.54 2.22
N ASP A 163 13.77 3.23 1.69
CA ASP A 163 14.81 2.57 2.47
C ASP A 163 15.31 3.49 3.60
N ALA A 164 15.67 2.91 4.76
CA ALA A 164 16.19 3.73 5.85
C ALA A 164 17.48 4.48 5.47
N SER A 165 18.28 3.92 4.53
CA SER A 165 19.50 4.53 4.02
C SER A 165 19.26 5.77 3.16
N SER A 166 18.11 5.88 2.51
CA SER A 166 17.75 7.04 1.69
C SER A 166 17.22 8.23 2.49
N VAL A 167 17.09 8.10 3.81
CA VAL A 167 16.60 9.17 4.70
C VAL A 167 17.73 9.63 5.60
N ASP A 168 18.01 10.92 5.57
CA ASP A 168 18.96 11.56 6.47
C ASP A 168 18.37 12.79 7.15
N LEU A 169 18.87 13.07 8.35
CA LEU A 169 18.53 14.24 9.14
C LEU A 169 19.71 15.21 9.12
N TYR A 170 19.41 16.48 8.88
CA TYR A 170 20.39 17.56 8.89
C TYR A 170 19.92 18.72 9.76
N ARG A 171 20.88 19.43 10.33
CA ARG A 171 20.68 20.81 10.78
C ARG A 171 21.02 21.73 9.60
N ARG A 172 20.04 22.51 9.15
CA ARG A 172 20.16 23.42 8.02
C ARG A 172 20.31 24.86 8.49
N THR A 173 21.33 25.54 7.98
CA THR A 173 21.63 26.96 8.26
C THR A 173 21.85 27.68 6.93
N GLY A 174 20.85 28.44 6.48
CA GLY A 174 20.80 28.90 5.09
C GLY A 174 20.74 27.70 4.14
N ASP A 175 21.71 27.63 3.22
CA ASP A 175 21.84 26.53 2.24
C ASP A 175 22.77 25.40 2.72
N ILE A 176 23.37 25.53 3.91
CA ILE A 176 24.33 24.58 4.44
C ILE A 176 23.60 23.49 5.22
N ASN A 177 23.87 22.22 4.91
CA ASN A 177 23.38 21.05 5.65
C ASN A 177 24.52 20.46 6.50
N ASP A 178 24.31 20.40 7.81
CA ASP A 178 25.26 19.86 8.78
C ASP A 178 24.70 18.59 9.44
N ARG A 179 25.56 17.56 9.58
CA ARG A 179 25.24 16.26 10.18
C ARG A 179 26.11 15.94 11.40
N THR A 180 26.97 16.86 11.84
CA THR A 180 27.81 16.64 13.01
C THR A 180 26.94 16.39 14.25
N GLY A 181 27.25 15.31 14.98
CA GLY A 181 26.50 14.89 16.17
C GLY A 181 25.11 14.30 15.87
N ILE A 182 24.82 13.91 14.63
CA ILE A 182 23.58 13.24 14.23
C ILE A 182 23.89 11.82 13.77
N THR A 183 23.30 10.82 14.43
CA THR A 183 23.48 9.40 14.09
C THR A 183 22.15 8.69 13.89
N ARG A 184 22.05 7.87 12.84
CA ARG A 184 20.88 7.01 12.62
C ARG A 184 20.91 5.87 13.61
N ARG A 185 19.83 5.67 14.37
CA ARG A 185 19.76 4.67 15.45
C ARG A 185 19.10 3.38 14.99
N PHE A 186 17.84 3.46 14.57
CA PHE A 186 17.07 2.33 14.05
C PHE A 186 15.97 2.84 13.11
N SER A 187 15.28 1.92 12.43
CA SER A 187 14.04 2.24 11.72
C SER A 187 12.99 1.19 11.99
N ILE A 188 11.72 1.60 11.92
CA ILE A 188 10.56 0.73 12.09
C ILE A 188 9.67 0.92 10.87
N VAL A 189 9.11 -0.17 10.34
CA VAL A 189 8.13 -0.14 9.25
C VAL A 189 6.76 -0.54 9.80
N SER A 190 5.73 0.22 9.46
CA SER A 190 4.34 -0.10 9.77
C SER A 190 3.50 0.19 8.52
N GLY A 191 3.07 -0.87 7.82
CA GLY A 191 2.38 -0.74 6.54
C GLY A 191 3.25 -0.04 5.48
N SER A 192 2.73 1.05 4.91
CA SER A 192 3.39 1.89 3.90
C SER A 192 4.27 3.01 4.50
N GLU A 193 4.38 3.12 5.83
CA GLU A 193 5.18 4.13 6.51
C GLU A 193 6.44 3.52 7.14
N ARG A 194 7.57 4.23 7.03
CA ARG A 194 8.81 3.97 7.77
C ARG A 194 9.12 5.15 8.68
N ALA A 195 9.38 4.84 9.95
CA ALA A 195 9.93 5.77 10.93
C ALA A 195 11.45 5.56 11.03
N VAL A 196 12.25 6.55 10.63
CA VAL A 196 13.71 6.54 10.77
C VAL A 196 14.09 7.42 11.95
N VAL A 197 14.70 6.79 12.97
CA VAL A 197 14.99 7.44 14.25
C VAL A 197 16.47 7.83 14.30
N PHE A 198 16.72 9.10 14.63
CA PHE A 198 18.05 9.68 14.75
C PHE A 198 18.30 10.14 16.18
N ASN A 199 19.50 9.86 16.68
CA ASN A 199 20.03 10.50 17.88
C ASN A 199 20.74 11.78 17.48
N VAL A 200 20.52 12.84 18.27
CA VAL A 200 21.20 14.12 18.14
C VAL A 200 21.92 14.40 19.46
N ASP A 201 23.24 14.51 19.44
CA ASP A 201 24.07 14.62 20.64
C ASP A 201 23.81 15.92 21.42
N SER A 202 23.48 17.00 20.72
CA SER A 202 23.10 18.29 21.30
C SER A 202 22.18 19.05 20.37
N VAL A 203 20.98 19.38 20.84
CA VAL A 203 20.01 20.18 20.08
C VAL A 203 20.32 21.66 20.22
N TYR A 204 20.35 22.40 19.11
CA TYR A 204 20.60 23.84 19.13
C TYR A 204 19.32 24.65 18.94
N PRO A 205 19.24 25.87 19.52
CA PRO A 205 18.15 26.81 19.25
C PRO A 205 18.02 27.15 17.76
N GLN A 206 16.80 27.54 17.35
CA GLN A 206 16.44 27.81 15.95
C GLN A 206 17.29 28.88 15.24
N GLU A 207 17.89 29.81 15.99
CA GLU A 207 18.81 30.84 15.47
C GLU A 207 20.12 30.26 14.92
N TYR A 208 20.48 29.04 15.34
CA TYR A 208 21.64 28.31 14.85
C TYR A 208 21.32 27.35 13.69
N GLY A 209 20.05 27.27 13.28
CA GLY A 209 19.59 26.41 12.19
C GLY A 209 18.31 25.65 12.53
N ARG A 210 17.71 25.03 11.51
CA ARG A 210 16.47 24.23 11.64
C ARG A 210 16.73 22.79 11.24
N TYR A 211 16.05 21.85 11.88
CA TYR A 211 16.19 20.44 11.53
C TYR A 211 15.30 20.09 10.34
N VAL A 212 15.88 19.38 9.37
CA VAL A 212 15.20 18.93 8.15
C VAL A 212 15.51 17.47 7.90
N CYS A 213 14.49 16.69 7.54
CA CYS A 213 14.70 15.39 6.93
C CYS A 213 14.95 15.60 5.44
N ILE A 214 15.84 14.82 4.84
CA ILE A 214 16.03 14.78 3.41
C ILE A 214 15.83 13.33 2.97
N LEU A 215 14.90 13.14 2.03
CA LEU A 215 14.67 11.88 1.35
C LEU A 215 15.43 11.91 0.03
N ILE A 216 16.28 10.93 -0.21
CA ILE A 216 17.11 10.82 -1.39
C ILE A 216 16.44 9.84 -2.36
N VAL A 217 15.99 10.34 -3.51
CA VAL A 217 15.40 9.51 -4.58
C VAL A 217 16.20 9.77 -5.85
N GLU A 218 16.75 8.71 -6.46
CA GLU A 218 17.57 8.80 -7.67
C GLU A 218 18.73 9.81 -7.58
N ASN A 219 19.38 9.89 -6.41
CA ASN A 219 20.45 10.84 -6.07
C ASN A 219 20.01 12.31 -5.95
N VAL A 220 18.71 12.59 -5.98
CA VAL A 220 18.14 13.91 -5.73
C VAL A 220 17.59 13.96 -4.30
N GLY A 221 17.97 14.99 -3.55
CA GLY A 221 17.53 15.19 -2.16
C GLY A 221 16.29 16.07 -2.07
N TYR A 222 15.23 15.55 -1.46
CA TYR A 222 13.96 16.22 -1.25
C TYR A 222 13.81 16.57 0.24
N PRO A 223 13.90 17.86 0.62
CA PRO A 223 13.84 18.26 2.01
C PRO A 223 12.39 18.30 2.52
N SER A 224 12.20 17.92 3.79
CA SER A 224 10.96 18.19 4.52
C SER A 224 10.81 19.68 4.79
N THR A 225 9.61 20.07 5.22
CA THR A 225 9.42 21.35 5.90
C THR A 225 10.35 21.41 7.12
N PRO A 226 11.16 22.47 7.28
CA PRO A 226 12.05 22.61 8.43
C PRO A 226 11.28 22.72 9.75
N VAL A 227 11.70 21.96 10.74
CA VAL A 227 11.14 22.03 12.10
C VAL A 227 12.01 22.94 12.96
N THR A 228 11.37 23.94 13.56
CA THR A 228 11.95 24.90 14.51
C THR A 228 11.85 24.45 15.95
N ASN A 229 10.99 23.46 16.22
CA ASN A 229 10.55 23.12 17.56
C ASN A 229 11.59 22.24 18.26
N ALA A 230 12.55 22.90 18.88
CA ALA A 230 12.76 22.60 20.28
C ALA A 230 11.50 23.04 21.04
N THR A 231 10.42 22.25 21.05
CA THR A 231 9.32 22.47 21.99
C THR A 231 9.93 22.43 23.37
N TYR A 232 10.08 23.60 24.00
CA TYR A 232 10.22 23.73 25.43
C TYR A 232 9.14 22.82 26.03
N GLY A 233 9.53 21.64 26.54
CA GLY A 233 8.70 21.00 27.54
C GLY A 233 8.58 22.07 28.61
N GLU A 234 7.33 22.48 28.91
CA GLU A 234 6.96 23.51 29.89
C GLU A 234 8.16 23.90 30.75
N GLN A 235 8.78 25.04 30.42
CA GLN A 235 9.91 25.52 31.17
C GLN A 235 9.44 25.70 32.61
N ILE A 236 9.80 24.74 33.45
CA ILE A 236 10.01 25.01 34.85
C ILE A 236 11.14 26.04 34.86
N ALA A 237 10.79 27.32 34.93
CA ALA A 237 11.74 28.40 35.02
C ALA A 237 12.36 28.31 36.41
N CYS A 238 13.50 27.63 36.53
CA CYS A 238 14.22 27.55 37.78
C CYS A 238 15.20 28.72 37.87
N HIS A 239 14.86 29.72 38.68
CA HIS A 239 15.74 30.85 38.96
C HIS A 239 16.68 30.51 40.13
N ARG A 240 17.98 30.77 39.96
CA ARG A 240 18.97 30.62 41.03
C ARG A 240 19.03 31.89 41.87
N PHE A 241 18.41 31.87 43.05
CA PHE A 241 18.61 32.89 44.07
C PHE A 241 19.47 32.30 45.18
N THR A 242 20.71 32.79 45.27
CA THR A 242 21.53 32.75 46.49
C THR A 242 21.53 31.40 47.23
N LEU A 243 21.89 30.31 46.51
CA LEU A 243 22.05 28.92 46.98
C LEU A 243 20.78 28.02 47.08
N LEU A 244 19.60 28.48 46.66
CA LEU A 244 18.40 27.64 46.54
C LEU A 244 17.82 27.68 45.11
N TYR A 245 17.31 26.55 44.64
CA TYR A 245 16.59 26.45 43.36
C TYR A 245 15.09 26.61 43.60
N PHE A 246 14.49 27.67 43.05
CA PHE A 246 13.04 27.86 43.02
C PHE A 246 12.56 27.68 41.59
N CYS A 247 11.52 26.87 41.43
CA CYS A 247 10.99 26.42 40.15
C CYS A 247 9.49 26.76 40.12
N GLU A 248 9.07 27.66 39.23
CA GLU A 248 7.66 28.04 39.07
C GLU A 248 7.10 27.55 37.71
N ILE A 249 5.82 27.17 37.72
CA ILE A 249 5.04 26.77 36.54
C ILE A 249 4.29 28.00 36.03
N ARG A 250 4.60 28.49 34.82
CA ARG A 250 3.76 29.48 34.13
C ARG A 250 2.92 28.77 33.06
N LEU A 251 1.60 28.88 33.22
CA LEU A 251 0.56 28.53 32.23
C LEU A 251 0.60 29.48 31.03
#